data_AF-A0A3B8WSV4-F1
#
_entry.id   AF-A0A3B8WSV4-F1
#
_cell.length_a   1.000
_cell.length_b   1.000
_cell.length_c   1.000
_cell.angle_alpha   90.00
_cell.angle_beta   90.00
_cell.angle_gamma   90.00
#
_symmetry.space_group_name_H-M   'P 1'
#
loop_
_entity.id
_entity.type
_entity.pdbx_description
1 polymer ?
#
loop_
_entity_poly.entity_id
_entity_poly.type
_entity_poly.pdbx_seq_one_letter_code
_entity_poly.pdbx_strand_id
1 'polypeptide(L)' 'MLTGESLEEAARSCRDRFGERFEGFEPVPIEAQARMKWSEYREKRITREELEAWLKEQTAEDEKQIRGMFNKMRGGK' A
#
# COMPACT_ATOMS: atom_id res chain seq x y z
N MET A 1 14.12 17.15 16.15
CA MET A 1 13.81 15.86 16.81
C MET A 1 12.35 15.57 16.53
N LEU A 2 12.02 14.50 15.80
CA LEU A 2 10.65 14.09 15.49
C LEU A 2 10.13 13.27 16.66
N THR A 3 9.48 13.94 17.62
CA THR A 3 8.96 13.32 18.84
C THR A 3 7.48 12.99 18.67
N GLY A 4 7.18 11.71 18.48
CA GLY A 4 5.99 11.09 19.09
C GLY A 4 4.61 11.36 18.49
N GLU A 5 4.47 11.74 17.21
CA GLU A 5 3.15 11.89 16.59
C GLU A 5 2.69 10.54 16.04
N SER A 6 1.82 9.84 16.78
CA SER A 6 1.13 8.64 16.30
C SER A 6 0.40 8.94 14.99
N LEU A 7 0.37 7.97 14.07
CA LEU A 7 -0.33 8.05 12.76
C LEU A 7 -1.75 8.63 12.89
N GLU A 8 -2.42 8.36 14.01
CA GLU A 8 -3.75 8.85 14.33
C GLU A 8 -3.83 10.37 14.56
N GLU A 9 -2.82 10.98 15.19
CA GLU A 9 -2.75 12.44 15.37
C GLU A 9 -2.42 13.14 14.05
N ALA A 10 -1.51 12.57 13.26
CA ALA A 10 -1.25 13.06 11.91
C ALA A 10 -2.52 13.01 11.04
N ALA A 11 -3.30 11.92 11.14
CA ALA A 11 -4.56 11.79 10.42
C ALA A 11 -5.62 12.81 10.89
N ARG A 12 -5.71 13.07 12.19
CA ARG A 12 -6.62 14.08 12.77
C ARG A 12 -6.25 15.50 12.32
N SER A 13 -4.96 15.84 12.33
CA SER A 13 -4.43 17.14 11.87
C SER A 13 -4.67 17.37 10.38
N CYS A 14 -4.49 16.34 9.55
CA CYS A 14 -4.83 16.41 8.13
C CYS A 14 -6.34 16.62 7.91
N ARG A 15 -7.19 15.94 8.67
CA ARG A 15 -8.65 16.12 8.59
C ARG A 15 -9.09 17.53 8.99
N ASP A 16 -8.50 18.10 10.03
CA ASP A 16 -8.78 19.45 10.52
C ASP A 16 -8.33 20.54 9.53
N ARG A 17 -7.16 20.37 8.90
CA ARG A 17 -6.59 21.37 7.96
C ARG A 17 -7.20 21.34 6.55
N PHE A 18 -7.71 20.20 6.09
CA PHE A 18 -8.21 20.05 4.71
C PHE A 18 -9.74 19.97 4.56
N GLY A 19 -10.50 19.90 5.68
CA GLY A 19 -11.96 20.04 5.71
C GLY A 19 -12.74 19.04 4.84
N GLU A 20 -13.95 19.43 4.39
CA GLU A 20 -14.87 18.64 3.55
C GLU A 20 -14.34 18.28 2.15
N ARG A 21 -13.21 18.85 1.71
CA ARG A 21 -12.53 18.43 0.47
C ARG A 21 -11.68 17.17 0.67
N PHE A 22 -11.97 16.43 1.72
CA PHE A 22 -11.38 15.16 2.12
C PHE A 22 -12.48 14.10 2.28
N GLU A 23 -13.51 14.13 1.43
CA GLU A 23 -14.37 12.97 1.22
C GLU A 23 -13.51 11.82 0.67
N GLY A 24 -13.30 10.81 1.50
CA GLY A 24 -12.67 9.56 1.09
C GLY A 24 -11.16 9.53 1.29
N PHE A 25 -10.71 9.41 2.54
CA PHE A 25 -9.59 8.51 2.81
C PHE A 25 -10.11 7.07 2.65
N GLU A 26 -10.56 6.72 1.45
CA GLU A 26 -10.83 5.33 1.10
C GLU A 26 -9.52 4.57 1.29
N PRO A 27 -9.57 3.32 1.78
CA PRO A 27 -8.37 2.51 1.86
C PRO A 27 -7.68 2.56 0.49
N VAL A 28 -6.36 2.85 0.49
CA VAL A 28 -5.57 2.97 -0.74
C VAL A 28 -5.97 1.83 -1.67
N PRO A 29 -6.42 2.11 -2.90
CA PRO A 29 -6.93 1.08 -3.78
C PRO A 29 -5.89 -0.03 -3.91
N ILE A 30 -6.36 -1.28 -3.89
CA ILE A 30 -5.46 -2.43 -3.81
C ILE A 30 -4.43 -2.47 -4.93
N GLU A 31 -4.80 -1.95 -6.11
CA GLU A 31 -3.88 -1.76 -7.22
C GLU A 31 -2.71 -0.82 -6.88
N ALA A 32 -2.97 0.29 -6.20
CA ALA A 32 -1.93 1.23 -5.79
C ALA A 32 -1.00 0.61 -4.73
N GLN A 33 -1.56 -0.11 -3.76
CA GLN A 33 -0.77 -0.85 -2.75
C GLN A 33 0.11 -1.91 -3.41
N ALA A 34 -0.44 -2.69 -4.35
CA ALA A 34 0.29 -3.67 -5.12
C ALA A 34 1.45 -3.05 -5.91
N ARG A 35 1.21 -1.93 -6.62
CA ARG A 35 2.26 -1.23 -7.39
C ARG A 35 3.36 -0.68 -6.49
N MET A 36 3.02 -0.13 -5.34
CA MET A 36 4.00 0.32 -4.35
C MET A 36 4.85 -0.85 -3.86
N LYS A 37 4.24 -1.93 -3.39
CA LYS A 37 4.96 -3.13 -2.91
C LYS A 37 5.83 -3.78 -3.97
N TRP A 38 5.36 -3.83 -5.22
CA TRP A 38 6.14 -4.32 -6.35
C TRP A 38 7.38 -3.44 -6.61
N SER A 39 7.24 -2.12 -6.50
CA SER A 39 8.34 -1.18 -6.64
C SER A 39 9.36 -1.34 -5.52
N GLU A 40 8.90 -1.45 -4.26
CA GLU A 40 9.77 -1.72 -3.11
C GLU A 40 10.58 -3.01 -3.29
N TYR A 41 9.94 -4.08 -3.79
CA TYR A 41 10.61 -5.35 -4.09
C TYR A 41 11.63 -5.20 -5.23
N ARG A 42 11.29 -4.48 -6.30
CA ARG A 42 12.18 -4.21 -7.44
C ARG A 42 13.38 -3.35 -7.07
N GLU A 43 13.19 -2.38 -6.19
CA GLU A 43 14.22 -1.54 -5.61
C GLU A 43 15.04 -2.27 -4.52
N LYS A 44 14.72 -3.55 -4.22
CA LYS A 44 15.34 -4.36 -3.17
C LYS A 44 15.23 -3.76 -1.77
N ARG A 45 14.19 -2.95 -1.53
CA ARG A 45 13.87 -2.40 -0.20
C ARG A 45 13.19 -3.42 0.70
N ILE A 46 12.45 -4.35 0.10
CA ILE A 46 11.86 -5.51 0.78
C ILE A 46 12.37 -6.79 0.13
N THR A 47 12.48 -7.84 0.93
CA THR A 47 12.80 -9.19 0.46
C THR A 47 11.59 -9.85 -0.20
N ARG A 48 11.84 -10.97 -0.87
CA ARG A 48 10.78 -11.81 -1.41
C ARG A 48 9.87 -12.35 -0.30
N GLU A 49 10.47 -12.73 0.83
CA GLU A 49 9.72 -13.28 1.97
C GLU A 49 8.77 -12.25 2.58
N GLU A 50 9.20 -10.99 2.69
CA GLU A 50 8.34 -9.89 3.13
C GLU A 50 7.20 -9.60 2.15
N LEU A 51 7.47 -9.68 0.84
CA LEU A 51 6.43 -9.55 -0.18
C LEU A 51 5.40 -10.69 -0.09
N GLU A 52 5.87 -11.93 0.11
CA GLU A 52 4.99 -13.10 0.27
C GLU A 52 4.23 -13.08 1.60
N ALA A 53 4.80 -12.54 2.67
CA ALA A 53 4.11 -12.31 3.93
C ALA A 53 2.97 -11.30 3.74
N TRP A 54 3.25 -10.16 3.13
CA TRP A 54 2.23 -9.13 2.85
C TRP A 54 1.09 -9.65 1.97
N LEU A 55 1.38 -10.50 0.98
CA LEU A 55 0.37 -11.14 0.14
C LEU A 55 -0.57 -12.05 0.94
N LYS A 56 -0.06 -12.76 1.95
CA LYS A 56 -0.85 -13.66 2.81
C LYS A 56 -1.74 -12.92 3.81
N GLU A 57 -1.45 -11.66 4.08
CA GLU A 57 -2.30 -10.80 4.92
C GLU A 57 -3.54 -10.30 4.17
N GLN A 58 -3.57 -10.43 2.83
CA GLN A 58 -4.71 -10.04 2.01
C GLN A 58 -5.79 -11.12 1.98
N THR A 59 -7.00 -10.76 1.56
CA THR A 59 -8.05 -11.75 1.30
C THR A 59 -7.64 -12.67 0.15
N ALA A 60 -8.18 -13.89 0.08
CA ALA A 60 -7.84 -14.86 -0.97
C ALA A 60 -8.13 -14.34 -2.39
N GLU A 61 -9.16 -13.50 -2.54
CA GLU A 61 -9.50 -12.87 -3.82
C GLU A 61 -8.49 -11.79 -4.19
N ASP A 62 -8.14 -10.94 -3.22
CA ASP A 62 -7.15 -9.88 -3.36
C ASP A 62 -5.75 -10.42 -3.69
N GLU A 63 -5.30 -11.47 -2.98
CA GLU A 63 -4.02 -12.12 -3.25
C GLU A 63 -3.94 -12.56 -4.72
N LYS A 64 -5.00 -13.21 -5.22
CA LYS A 64 -5.08 -13.68 -6.61
C LYS A 64 -5.03 -12.52 -7.60
N GLN A 65 -5.73 -11.43 -7.32
CA GLN A 65 -5.70 -10.22 -8.15
C GLN A 65 -4.30 -9.60 -8.18
N ILE A 66 -3.68 -9.39 -7.01
CA ILE A 66 -2.36 -8.79 -6.87
C ILE A 66 -1.29 -9.63 -7.58
N ARG A 67 -1.30 -10.96 -7.40
CA ARG A 67 -0.39 -11.88 -8.12
C ARG A 67 -0.57 -11.77 -9.64
N GLY A 68 -1.81 -11.62 -10.11
CA GLY A 68 -2.12 -11.34 -11.51
C GLY A 68 -1.48 -10.04 -12.01
N MET A 69 -1.53 -8.97 -11.20
CA MET A 69 -0.86 -7.70 -11.51
C MET A 69 0.65 -7.85 -11.55
N PHE A 70 1.25 -8.55 -10.58
CA PHE A 70 2.69 -8.80 -10.54
C PHE A 70 3.18 -9.56 -11.77
N ASN A 71 2.43 -10.57 -12.21
CA ASN A 71 2.75 -11.32 -13.42
C ASN A 71 2.70 -10.42 -14.68
N LYS A 72 1.69 -9.55 -14.81
CA LYS A 72 1.61 -8.56 -15.90
C LYS A 72 2.79 -7.58 -15.87
N MET A 73 3.14 -7.06 -14.70
CA MET A 73 4.26 -6.12 -14.53
C MET A 73 5.63 -6.79 -14.74
N ARG A 74 5.76 -8.08 -14.43
CA ARG A 74 6.98 -8.86 -14.66
C ARG A 74 7.17 -9.22 -16.13
N GLY A 75 6.08 -9.52 -16.82
CA GLY A 75 6.08 -10.05 -18.18
C GLY A 75 5.95 -9.01 -19.29
N GLY A 76 5.98 -7.71 -18.97
CA GLY A 76 5.72 -6.59 -19.89
C GLY A 76 6.19 -6.84 -21.32
N LYS A 77 5.25 -7.30 -22.16
CA LYS A 77 5.36 -7.47 -23.60
C LYS A 77 4.01 -7.21 -24.21
#